data_AF-A0A497SJL0-F1
#
_entry.id   AF-A0A497SJL0-F1
#
_cell.length_a   1.000
_cell.length_b   1.000
_cell.length_c   1.000
_cell.angle_alpha   90.00
_cell.angle_beta   90.00
_cell.angle_gamma   90.00
#
_symmetry.space_group_name_H-M   'P 1'
#
loop_
_entity.id
_entity.type
_entity.pdbx_description
1 polymer ?
#
loop_
_entity_poly.entity_id
_entity_poly.type
_entity_poly.pdbx_seq_one_letter_code
_entity_poly.pdbx_strand_id
1 'polypeptide(L)'
;MLILSFSGKLGKFWKLEQEERGSDLYSFSKSNIKKAFGSFVLQKHSWKGGSHYDIRIDEGEDYLLEWSLQKDPRKYEIDESEKVVLKKCYDKSWLTFEGKRKVGNVMTDVKILDSGKVDFIEKSQLFRSFIFHGDSLKGYYVLKSDGKEWRFIRSALPSMKKELKYEEKSNFIRVHLHDIRDFTRCEGEEKAKRYKIPKLPEGVEANICLFPRPGTIHGAKIQSLKFDKKLWSIEKIKREFNFKSYIEWEGVQIRG
;
A
#
# COMPACT_ATOMS: atom_id res chain seq x y z
N MET A 1 -6.46 -9.88 -5.05
CA MET A 1 -7.92 -9.67 -5.12
C MET A 1 -8.19 -8.56 -6.12
N LEU A 2 -8.99 -8.84 -7.14
CA LEU A 2 -9.42 -7.88 -8.17
C LEU A 2 -10.95 -7.75 -8.10
N ILE A 3 -11.48 -6.52 -8.08
CA ILE A 3 -12.93 -6.27 -8.12
C ILE A 3 -13.30 -5.82 -9.52
N LEU A 4 -14.21 -6.55 -10.16
CA LEU A 4 -14.68 -6.31 -11.51
C LEU A 4 -16.14 -5.83 -11.49
N SER A 5 -16.44 -4.83 -12.31
CA SER A 5 -17.80 -4.32 -12.51
C SER A 5 -18.30 -4.73 -13.88
N PHE A 6 -19.43 -5.43 -13.94
CA PHE A 6 -20.08 -5.88 -15.17
C PHE A 6 -21.44 -5.21 -15.35
N SER A 7 -21.90 -5.10 -16.59
CA SER A 7 -23.25 -4.67 -16.97
C SER A 7 -24.07 -5.83 -17.55
N GLY A 8 -25.41 -5.74 -17.48
CA GLY A 8 -26.32 -6.77 -18.02
C GLY A 8 -26.66 -7.87 -16.99
N LYS A 9 -26.99 -9.08 -17.48
CA LYS A 9 -27.53 -10.19 -16.67
C LYS A 9 -26.60 -10.68 -15.55
N LEU A 10 -25.30 -10.44 -15.66
CA LEU A 10 -24.30 -10.76 -14.62
C LEU A 10 -24.44 -9.89 -13.35
N GLY A 11 -25.13 -8.74 -13.41
CA GLY A 11 -25.27 -7.83 -12.28
C GLY A 11 -23.96 -7.12 -11.90
N LYS A 12 -24.00 -6.30 -10.84
CA LYS A 12 -22.87 -5.43 -10.43
C LYS A 12 -22.00 -6.10 -9.36
N PHE A 13 -20.70 -5.82 -9.45
CA PHE A 13 -19.59 -6.18 -8.55
C PHE A 13 -19.32 -7.68 -8.35
N TRP A 14 -18.16 -8.11 -8.83
CA TRP A 14 -17.66 -9.47 -8.70
C TRP A 14 -16.21 -9.44 -8.22
N LYS A 15 -15.82 -10.44 -7.44
CA LYS A 15 -14.52 -10.60 -6.82
C LYS A 15 -13.79 -11.74 -7.51
N LEU A 16 -12.57 -11.47 -7.97
CA LEU A 16 -11.65 -12.49 -8.44
C LEU A 16 -10.53 -12.63 -7.41
N GLU A 17 -10.40 -13.82 -6.85
CA GLU A 17 -9.40 -14.16 -5.85
C GLU A 17 -8.54 -15.31 -6.32
N GLN A 18 -7.25 -15.22 -6.07
CA GLN A 18 -6.35 -16.34 -6.23
C GLN A 18 -6.47 -17.17 -4.95
N GLU A 19 -6.88 -18.43 -5.05
CA GLU A 19 -7.17 -19.27 -3.88
C GLU A 19 -5.92 -19.51 -3.03
N GLU A 20 -4.78 -19.62 -3.70
CA GLU A 20 -3.47 -19.79 -3.08
C GLU A 20 -2.43 -18.91 -3.77
N ARG A 21 -1.57 -18.26 -2.98
CA ARG A 21 -0.60 -17.30 -3.50
C ARG A 21 0.43 -18.00 -4.39
N GLY A 22 0.34 -17.80 -5.70
CA GLY A 22 1.22 -18.43 -6.70
C GLY A 22 0.59 -19.61 -7.46
N SER A 23 -0.66 -19.95 -7.17
CA SER A 23 -1.43 -20.96 -7.89
C SER A 23 -2.14 -20.37 -9.12
N ASP A 24 -2.36 -21.15 -10.17
CA ASP A 24 -3.18 -20.76 -11.32
C ASP A 24 -4.70 -20.87 -11.03
N LEU A 25 -5.07 -21.12 -9.77
CA LEU A 25 -6.44 -21.36 -9.36
C LEU A 25 -7.09 -20.08 -8.81
N TYR A 26 -8.20 -19.69 -9.44
CA TYR A 26 -8.93 -18.47 -9.11
C TYR A 26 -10.40 -18.77 -8.78
N SER A 27 -10.90 -18.22 -7.68
CA SER A 27 -12.33 -18.16 -7.41
C SER A 27 -12.92 -16.87 -7.96
N PHE A 28 -14.04 -16.98 -8.66
CA PHE A 28 -14.84 -15.86 -9.10
C PHE A 28 -16.19 -15.87 -8.40
N SER A 29 -16.45 -14.87 -7.57
CA SER A 29 -17.66 -14.81 -6.73
C SER A 29 -18.34 -13.45 -6.79
N LYS A 30 -19.65 -13.42 -6.58
CA LYS A 30 -20.42 -12.17 -6.54
C LYS A 30 -20.02 -11.38 -5.29
N SER A 31 -19.60 -10.14 -5.47
CA SER A 31 -19.10 -9.30 -4.39
C SER A 31 -20.19 -8.36 -3.90
N ASN A 32 -20.38 -8.28 -2.59
CA ASN A 32 -21.23 -7.26 -1.98
C ASN A 32 -20.49 -5.93 -1.79
N ILE A 33 -19.23 -5.81 -2.23
CA ILE A 33 -18.41 -4.59 -2.08
C ILE A 33 -18.86 -3.57 -3.14
N LYS A 34 -19.70 -2.63 -2.72
CA LYS A 34 -20.39 -1.64 -3.56
C LYS A 34 -19.51 -0.52 -4.14
N LYS A 35 -18.24 -0.36 -3.71
CA LYS A 35 -17.24 0.58 -4.26
C LYS A 35 -15.89 0.33 -3.56
N ALA A 36 -14.79 0.35 -4.31
CA ALA A 36 -13.43 0.32 -3.72
C ALA A 36 -12.96 1.70 -3.23
N PHE A 37 -13.83 2.73 -3.32
CA PHE A 37 -13.53 4.11 -2.94
C PHE A 37 -14.78 4.82 -2.38
N GLY A 38 -14.59 5.71 -1.42
CA GLY A 38 -15.61 6.51 -0.75
C GLY A 38 -15.14 7.93 -0.51
N SER A 39 -15.88 8.66 0.31
CA SER A 39 -15.48 9.98 0.79
C SER A 39 -15.40 10.01 2.30
N PHE A 40 -14.50 10.82 2.85
CA PHE A 40 -14.37 11.00 4.29
C PHE A 40 -14.36 12.47 4.67
N VAL A 41 -14.70 12.72 5.94
CA VAL A 41 -14.44 13.98 6.63
C VAL A 41 -13.79 13.69 7.97
N LEU A 42 -12.79 14.49 8.32
CA LEU A 42 -12.21 14.58 9.66
C LEU A 42 -12.68 15.88 10.29
N GLN A 43 -13.38 15.79 11.42
CA GLN A 43 -13.90 16.95 12.15
C GLN A 43 -13.32 17.03 13.56
N LYS A 44 -13.09 18.24 14.05
CA LYS A 44 -12.89 18.50 15.49
C LYS A 44 -14.21 18.97 16.09
N HIS A 45 -14.66 18.28 17.12
CA HIS A 45 -15.84 18.61 17.91
C HIS A 45 -15.37 19.17 19.25
N SER A 46 -15.79 20.40 19.59
CA SER A 46 -15.36 21.07 20.83
C SER A 46 -16.57 21.56 21.64
N TRP A 47 -16.54 21.37 22.95
CA TRP A 47 -17.55 21.86 23.89
C TRP A 47 -16.88 22.36 25.17
N LYS A 48 -17.67 22.93 26.09
CA LYS A 48 -17.18 23.54 27.34
C LYS A 48 -16.37 22.57 28.24
N GLY A 49 -16.48 21.25 28.03
CA GLY A 49 -15.83 20.23 28.84
C GLY A 49 -14.76 19.40 28.11
N GLY A 50 -14.44 19.71 26.85
CA GLY A 50 -13.45 18.93 26.11
C GLY A 50 -13.59 19.05 24.60
N SER A 51 -12.77 18.27 23.90
CA SER A 51 -12.87 18.11 22.45
C SER A 51 -12.46 16.71 22.04
N HIS A 52 -13.01 16.23 20.93
CA HIS A 52 -12.58 15.01 20.26
C HIS A 52 -12.53 15.22 18.75
N TYR A 53 -12.02 14.23 18.04
CA TYR A 53 -11.94 14.20 16.59
C TYR A 53 -12.83 13.09 16.07
N ASP A 54 -13.66 13.36 15.08
CA ASP A 54 -14.48 12.34 14.45
C ASP A 54 -14.03 12.12 13.02
N ILE A 55 -13.87 10.85 12.66
CA ILE A 55 -13.77 10.42 11.26
C ILE A 55 -15.14 9.88 10.86
N ARG A 56 -15.65 10.38 9.73
CA ARG A 56 -16.87 9.87 9.09
C ARG A 56 -16.57 9.50 7.66
N ILE A 57 -17.02 8.31 7.25
CA ILE A 57 -16.81 7.77 5.91
C ILE A 57 -18.15 7.43 5.26
N ASP A 58 -18.37 7.94 4.07
CA ASP A 58 -19.43 7.47 3.17
C ASP A 58 -18.88 6.35 2.27
N GLU A 59 -19.23 5.11 2.61
CA GLU A 59 -18.90 3.91 1.82
C GLU A 59 -19.90 3.70 0.66
N GLY A 60 -20.88 4.60 0.48
CA GLY A 60 -21.98 4.46 -0.48
C GLY A 60 -23.20 3.71 0.07
N GLU A 61 -23.27 3.50 1.39
CA GLU A 61 -24.46 2.97 2.09
C GLU A 61 -25.40 4.11 2.50
N ASP A 62 -26.52 3.78 3.15
CA ASP A 62 -27.50 4.73 3.69
C ASP A 62 -27.02 5.44 4.97
N TYR A 63 -25.87 5.06 5.50
CA TYR A 63 -25.24 5.65 6.69
C TYR A 63 -23.76 5.99 6.44
N LEU A 64 -23.22 6.88 7.27
CA LEU A 64 -21.80 7.14 7.43
C LEU A 64 -21.23 6.20 8.50
N LEU A 65 -20.13 5.52 8.18
CA LEU A 65 -19.33 4.84 9.19
C LEU A 65 -18.60 5.90 10.01
N GLU A 66 -18.74 5.85 11.32
CA GLU A 66 -18.23 6.88 12.23
C GLU A 66 -17.44 6.29 13.38
N TRP A 67 -16.38 6.99 13.80
CA TRP A 67 -15.76 6.78 15.11
C TRP A 67 -15.08 8.05 15.61
N SER A 68 -14.90 8.11 16.91
CA SER A 68 -14.31 9.25 17.62
C SER A 68 -12.91 8.91 18.15
N LEU A 69 -12.02 9.90 18.18
CA LEU A 69 -10.63 9.83 18.61
C LEU A 69 -10.36 11.00 19.59
N GLN A 70 -9.57 10.76 20.63
CA GLN A 70 -9.10 11.76 21.58
C GLN A 70 -7.93 12.56 21.00
N LYS A 71 -7.08 11.91 20.21
CA LYS A 71 -5.94 12.54 19.55
C LYS A 71 -6.22 12.84 18.08
N ASP A 72 -5.55 13.87 17.55
CA ASP A 72 -5.64 14.24 16.14
C ASP A 72 -4.95 13.19 15.26
N PRO A 73 -5.69 12.43 14.42
CA PRO A 73 -5.11 11.33 13.63
C PRO A 73 -4.09 11.80 12.59
N ARG A 74 -4.09 13.08 12.22
CA ARG A 74 -3.10 13.65 11.29
C ARG A 74 -1.69 13.67 11.89
N LYS A 75 -1.59 13.57 13.21
CA LYS A 75 -0.33 13.63 13.97
C LYS A 75 0.12 12.26 14.49
N TYR A 76 -0.60 11.19 14.16
CA TYR A 76 -0.22 9.86 14.62
C TYR A 76 1.14 9.46 14.04
N GLU A 77 1.99 8.81 14.81
CA GLU A 77 3.15 8.13 14.23
C GLU A 77 2.75 6.76 13.65
N ILE A 78 3.62 6.15 12.84
CA ILE A 78 3.38 4.77 12.36
C ILE A 78 3.24 3.85 13.58
N ASP A 79 2.24 2.97 13.54
CA ASP A 79 1.82 2.05 14.59
C ASP A 79 1.21 2.71 15.84
N GLU A 80 1.07 4.05 15.87
CA GLU A 80 0.25 4.71 16.88
C GLU A 80 -1.22 4.30 16.71
N SER A 81 -1.86 3.97 17.83
CA SER A 81 -3.22 3.47 17.85
C SER A 81 -4.06 4.06 18.98
N GLU A 82 -5.36 4.10 18.75
CA GLU A 82 -6.35 4.49 19.74
C GLU A 82 -7.52 3.50 19.73
N LYS A 83 -8.08 3.22 20.91
CA LYS A 83 -9.30 2.44 21.03
C LYS A 83 -10.48 3.28 20.55
N VAL A 84 -11.35 2.67 19.74
CA VAL A 84 -12.50 3.35 19.15
C VAL A 84 -13.75 2.48 19.23
N VAL A 85 -14.90 3.13 19.13
CA VAL A 85 -16.19 2.46 18.96
C VAL A 85 -16.76 2.87 17.61
N LEU A 86 -17.01 1.88 16.76
CA LEU A 86 -17.63 2.12 15.46
C LEU A 86 -19.13 2.37 15.63
N LYS A 87 -19.62 3.41 14.96
CA LYS A 87 -21.01 3.85 14.96
C LYS A 87 -21.51 3.96 13.52
N LYS A 88 -22.84 3.87 13.37
CA LYS A 88 -23.54 4.20 12.13
C LYS A 88 -24.25 5.53 12.32
N CYS A 89 -23.95 6.51 11.47
CA CYS A 89 -24.63 7.80 11.47
C CYS A 89 -25.49 7.94 10.21
N TYR A 90 -26.81 7.96 10.37
CA TYR A 90 -27.74 8.04 9.24
C TYR A 90 -27.94 9.47 8.71
N ASP A 91 -27.43 10.49 9.42
CA ASP A 91 -27.45 11.88 8.97
C ASP A 91 -26.23 12.16 8.08
N LYS A 92 -26.39 12.08 6.76
CA LYS A 92 -25.30 12.35 5.81
C LYS A 92 -24.86 13.80 5.76
N SER A 93 -25.63 14.75 6.32
CA SER A 93 -25.25 16.17 6.30
C SER A 93 -23.95 16.43 7.07
N TRP A 94 -23.55 15.51 7.95
CA TRP A 94 -22.31 15.60 8.70
C TRP A 94 -21.05 15.61 7.84
N LEU A 95 -21.08 15.14 6.59
CA LEU A 95 -19.92 15.19 5.69
C LEU A 95 -19.45 16.62 5.38
N THR A 96 -20.37 17.58 5.40
CA THR A 96 -20.11 18.97 5.00
C THR A 96 -20.45 19.98 6.10
N PHE A 97 -20.93 19.52 7.25
CA PHE A 97 -21.32 20.39 8.35
C PHE A 97 -20.12 21.03 9.06
N GLU A 98 -20.20 22.34 9.25
CA GLU A 98 -19.30 23.15 10.08
C GLU A 98 -20.14 24.20 10.84
N GLY A 99 -19.74 24.48 12.08
CA GLY A 99 -20.42 25.44 12.96
C GLY A 99 -20.98 24.80 14.24
N LYS A 100 -21.89 25.51 14.89
CA LYS A 100 -22.45 25.11 16.20
C LYS A 100 -23.74 24.33 16.02
N ARG A 101 -23.79 23.12 16.61
CA ARG A 101 -25.00 22.28 16.66
C ARG A 101 -25.12 21.65 18.03
N LYS A 102 -26.36 21.50 18.49
CA LYS A 102 -26.64 20.72 19.70
C LYS A 102 -26.52 19.23 19.38
N VAL A 103 -25.57 18.54 20.01
CA VAL A 103 -25.37 17.09 19.90
C VAL A 103 -25.73 16.48 21.25
N GLY A 104 -26.85 15.76 21.31
CA GLY A 104 -27.47 15.37 22.57
C GLY A 104 -27.88 16.60 23.39
N ASN A 105 -27.34 16.75 24.60
CA ASN A 105 -27.63 17.88 25.49
C ASN A 105 -26.53 18.95 25.50
N VAL A 106 -25.49 18.82 24.66
CA VAL A 106 -24.34 19.71 24.66
C VAL A 106 -24.31 20.54 23.38
N MET A 107 -24.02 21.83 23.51
CA MET A 107 -23.72 22.68 22.36
C MET A 107 -22.28 22.41 21.92
N THR A 108 -22.12 21.90 20.70
CA THR A 108 -20.83 21.50 20.15
C THR A 108 -20.48 22.39 18.98
N ASP A 109 -19.27 22.93 18.99
CA ASP A 109 -18.67 23.63 17.86
C ASP A 109 -17.88 22.63 17.01
N VAL A 110 -18.21 22.53 15.74
CA VAL A 110 -17.72 21.52 14.82
C VAL A 110 -16.92 22.21 13.73
N LYS A 111 -15.67 21.82 13.56
CA LYS A 111 -14.78 22.33 12.51
C LYS A 111 -14.30 21.19 11.63
N ILE A 112 -14.41 21.35 10.32
CA ILE A 112 -13.78 20.42 9.37
C ILE A 112 -12.28 20.70 9.37
N LEU A 113 -11.51 19.64 9.63
CA LEU A 113 -10.05 19.70 9.62
C LEU A 113 -9.47 19.18 8.32
N ASP A 114 -10.17 18.22 7.70
CA ASP A 114 -9.82 17.67 6.40
C ASP A 114 -11.02 16.93 5.80
N SER A 115 -11.01 16.75 4.48
CA SER A 115 -11.96 15.91 3.76
C SER A 115 -11.33 15.41 2.47
N GLY A 116 -11.80 14.28 1.95
CA GLY A 116 -11.24 13.77 0.71
C GLY A 116 -11.81 12.43 0.31
N LYS A 117 -11.12 11.78 -0.63
CA LYS A 117 -11.42 10.40 -1.02
C LYS A 117 -10.78 9.42 -0.07
N VAL A 118 -11.37 8.23 0.05
CA VAL A 118 -10.78 7.11 0.79
C VAL A 118 -10.90 5.84 -0.03
N ASP A 119 -9.82 5.10 -0.20
CA ASP A 119 -9.87 3.77 -0.83
C ASP A 119 -10.06 2.70 0.22
N PHE A 120 -10.85 1.68 -0.10
CA PHE A 120 -11.09 0.51 0.74
C PHE A 120 -10.27 -0.67 0.19
N ILE A 121 -9.30 -1.14 0.97
CA ILE A 121 -8.46 -2.28 0.58
C ILE A 121 -9.09 -3.59 1.08
N GLU A 122 -9.47 -3.62 2.35
CA GLU A 122 -10.07 -4.80 2.99
C GLU A 122 -11.20 -4.39 3.93
N LYS A 123 -12.23 -5.23 4.00
CA LYS A 123 -13.34 -5.11 4.94
C LYS A 123 -13.82 -6.51 5.33
N SER A 124 -13.49 -6.91 6.55
CA SER A 124 -13.95 -8.13 7.20
C SER A 124 -14.62 -7.80 8.54
N GLN A 125 -15.06 -8.82 9.26
CA GLN A 125 -15.71 -8.64 10.57
C GLN A 125 -14.77 -8.05 11.62
N LEU A 126 -13.47 -8.34 11.54
CA LEU A 126 -12.47 -7.95 12.54
C LEU A 126 -11.42 -6.99 12.01
N PHE A 127 -11.46 -6.64 10.74
CA PHE A 127 -10.43 -5.84 10.11
C PHE A 127 -10.99 -4.97 8.99
N ARG A 128 -10.55 -3.71 8.93
CA ARG A 128 -10.78 -2.83 7.79
C ARG A 128 -9.51 -2.04 7.50
N SER A 129 -9.23 -1.80 6.23
CA SER A 129 -8.07 -1.02 5.83
C SER A 129 -8.42 0.02 4.78
N PHE A 130 -7.79 1.19 4.95
CA PHE A 130 -8.12 2.41 4.23
C PHE A 130 -6.86 3.07 3.70
N ILE A 131 -6.95 3.69 2.53
CA ILE A 131 -5.99 4.73 2.12
C ILE A 131 -6.75 6.06 2.08
N PHE A 132 -6.41 6.98 2.98
CA PHE A 132 -6.97 8.33 2.98
C PHE A 132 -6.22 9.21 1.97
N HIS A 133 -6.99 10.03 1.24
CA HIS A 133 -6.50 10.98 0.23
C HIS A 133 -7.03 12.39 0.53
N GLY A 134 -6.87 12.86 1.77
CA GLY A 134 -7.05 14.27 2.13
C GLY A 134 -5.78 15.08 1.95
N ASP A 135 -5.89 16.38 2.19
CA ASP A 135 -4.74 17.29 2.10
C ASP A 135 -3.73 17.03 3.23
N SER A 136 -4.23 16.66 4.42
CA SER A 136 -3.47 16.49 5.66
C SER A 136 -3.57 15.07 6.27
N LEU A 137 -4.76 14.46 6.30
CA LEU A 137 -5.00 13.08 6.65
C LEU A 137 -4.85 12.22 5.39
N LYS A 138 -3.67 11.61 5.26
CA LYS A 138 -3.32 10.79 4.10
C LYS A 138 -2.53 9.55 4.47
N GLY A 139 -2.59 8.55 3.61
CA GLY A 139 -1.86 7.30 3.75
C GLY A 139 -2.70 6.16 4.31
N TYR A 140 -2.02 5.10 4.74
CA TYR A 140 -2.63 3.82 5.10
C TYR A 140 -3.02 3.75 6.57
N TYR A 141 -4.26 3.37 6.84
CA TYR A 141 -4.79 3.22 8.19
C TYR A 141 -5.61 1.94 8.29
N VAL A 142 -5.69 1.39 9.50
CA VAL A 142 -6.47 0.18 9.75
C VAL A 142 -7.38 0.34 10.96
N LEU A 143 -8.56 -0.24 10.86
CA LEU A 143 -9.39 -0.58 12.01
C LEU A 143 -9.22 -2.07 12.27
N LYS A 144 -8.74 -2.44 13.46
CA LYS A 144 -8.54 -3.84 13.86
C LYS A 144 -9.32 -4.13 15.13
N SER A 145 -9.99 -5.28 15.17
CA SER A 145 -10.69 -5.79 16.35
C SER A 145 -10.14 -7.15 16.76
N ASP A 146 -10.12 -7.38 18.07
CA ASP A 146 -9.89 -8.68 18.69
C ASP A 146 -11.20 -9.39 19.06
N GLY A 147 -12.34 -8.86 18.63
CA GLY A 147 -13.69 -9.33 18.96
C GLY A 147 -14.30 -8.66 20.19
N LYS A 148 -13.54 -7.87 20.96
CA LYS A 148 -14.05 -7.10 22.11
C LYS A 148 -13.99 -5.60 21.86
N GLU A 149 -12.89 -5.12 21.30
CA GLU A 149 -12.66 -3.70 21.08
C GLU A 149 -12.20 -3.44 19.64
N TRP A 150 -12.41 -2.23 19.14
CA TRP A 150 -11.80 -1.76 17.89
C TRP A 150 -10.65 -0.82 18.19
N ARG A 151 -9.61 -0.87 17.38
CA ARG A 151 -8.50 0.08 17.40
C ARG A 151 -8.30 0.70 16.03
N PHE A 152 -8.21 2.02 15.98
CA PHE A 152 -7.79 2.76 14.80
C PHE A 152 -6.27 2.95 14.88
N ILE A 153 -5.56 2.57 13.82
CA ILE A 153 -4.10 2.52 13.80
C ILE A 153 -3.60 3.21 12.54
N ARG A 154 -2.65 4.14 12.68
CA ARG A 154 -1.87 4.61 11.53
C ARG A 154 -0.89 3.52 11.18
N SER A 155 -0.92 3.02 9.96
CA SER A 155 -0.07 1.92 9.54
C SER A 155 0.72 2.31 8.29
N ALA A 156 1.62 1.44 7.87
CA ALA A 156 2.21 1.51 6.56
C ALA A 156 1.73 0.28 5.79
N LEU A 157 1.43 0.44 4.50
CA LEU A 157 1.49 -0.72 3.62
C LEU A 157 2.85 -1.36 3.85
N PRO A 158 2.96 -2.69 3.95
CA PRO A 158 4.23 -3.34 4.18
C PRO A 158 5.20 -2.78 3.15
N SER A 159 6.13 -1.95 3.61
CA SER A 159 7.27 -1.63 2.80
C SER A 159 7.89 -2.99 2.55
N MET A 160 7.93 -3.43 1.31
CA MET A 160 8.92 -4.44 0.96
C MET A 160 10.24 -3.75 1.28
N LYS A 161 10.72 -3.86 2.53
CA LYS A 161 12.13 -3.71 2.81
C LYS A 161 12.75 -4.69 1.84
N LYS A 162 13.32 -4.16 0.75
CA LYS A 162 14.01 -4.94 -0.26
C LYS A 162 15.29 -5.41 0.41
N GLU A 163 15.15 -6.38 1.32
CA GLU A 163 16.29 -7.13 1.81
C GLU A 163 16.86 -7.86 0.61
N LEU A 164 18.17 -7.67 0.43
CA LEU A 164 18.89 -8.37 -0.61
C LEU A 164 18.81 -9.86 -0.32
N LYS A 165 18.32 -10.63 -1.28
CA LYS A 165 18.32 -12.09 -1.18
C LYS A 165 19.63 -12.62 -1.72
N TYR A 166 20.32 -13.42 -0.92
CA TYR A 166 21.56 -14.10 -1.28
C TYR A 166 21.21 -15.55 -1.63
N GLU A 167 21.54 -15.96 -2.84
CA GLU A 167 21.42 -17.33 -3.31
C GLU A 167 22.83 -17.88 -3.54
N GLU A 168 23.19 -18.94 -2.83
CA GLU A 168 24.48 -19.58 -2.99
C GLU A 168 24.36 -20.80 -3.90
N LYS A 169 25.20 -20.85 -4.94
CA LYS A 169 25.38 -22.02 -5.81
C LYS A 169 26.79 -22.58 -5.63
N SER A 170 27.05 -23.71 -6.28
CA SER A 170 28.37 -24.36 -6.24
C SER A 170 29.50 -23.40 -6.66
N ASN A 171 29.31 -22.65 -7.73
CA ASN A 171 30.37 -21.84 -8.35
C ASN A 171 30.20 -20.32 -8.18
N PHE A 172 29.05 -19.83 -7.72
CA PHE A 172 28.79 -18.40 -7.59
C PHE A 172 27.81 -18.07 -6.46
N ILE A 173 27.82 -16.83 -6.02
CA ILE A 173 26.80 -16.22 -5.14
C ILE A 173 25.99 -15.24 -5.98
N ARG A 174 24.67 -15.37 -5.98
CA ARG A 174 23.77 -14.40 -6.63
C ARG A 174 23.11 -13.54 -5.58
N VAL A 175 23.20 -12.22 -5.75
CA VAL A 175 22.54 -11.24 -4.90
C VAL A 175 21.42 -10.57 -5.68
N HIS A 176 20.17 -10.79 -5.26
CA HIS A 176 18.99 -10.20 -5.89
C HIS A 176 18.77 -8.78 -5.35
N LEU A 177 18.86 -7.80 -6.24
CA LEU A 177 18.62 -6.38 -5.94
C LEU A 177 17.13 -6.04 -6.02
N HIS A 178 16.40 -6.78 -6.85
CA HIS A 178 14.98 -6.62 -7.08
C HIS A 178 14.28 -7.97 -7.21
N ASP A 179 12.98 -8.00 -6.89
CA ASP A 179 12.17 -9.20 -7.05
C ASP A 179 12.00 -9.49 -8.55
N ILE A 180 12.19 -10.75 -8.96
CA ILE A 180 12.06 -11.13 -10.37
C ILE A 180 10.65 -10.85 -10.92
N ARG A 181 9.64 -10.84 -10.05
CA ARG A 181 8.24 -10.54 -10.40
C ARG A 181 8.00 -9.09 -10.81
N ASP A 182 8.93 -8.19 -10.51
CA ASP A 182 8.89 -6.80 -10.96
C ASP A 182 9.22 -6.66 -12.47
N PHE A 183 9.65 -7.75 -13.13
CA PHE A 183 10.17 -7.75 -14.50
C PHE A 183 9.36 -8.63 -15.43
N THR A 184 9.26 -8.22 -16.70
CA THR A 184 8.65 -9.01 -17.77
C THR A 184 9.58 -10.11 -18.29
N ARG A 185 10.89 -9.83 -18.38
CA ARG A 185 11.93 -10.75 -18.84
C ARG A 185 13.33 -10.21 -18.57
N CYS A 186 14.34 -11.06 -18.64
CA CYS A 186 15.74 -10.64 -18.57
C CYS A 186 16.40 -10.58 -19.95
N GLU A 187 17.36 -9.68 -20.10
CA GLU A 187 18.18 -9.56 -21.31
C GLU A 187 19.20 -10.69 -21.35
N GLY A 188 19.48 -11.20 -22.55
CA GLY A 188 20.58 -12.16 -22.75
C GLY A 188 21.94 -11.49 -22.50
N GLU A 189 22.96 -12.30 -22.20
CA GLU A 189 24.28 -11.83 -21.78
C GLU A 189 24.92 -10.82 -22.75
N GLU A 190 24.89 -11.11 -24.05
CA GLU A 190 25.43 -10.23 -25.10
C GLU A 190 24.70 -8.89 -25.19
N LYS A 191 23.39 -8.90 -24.91
CA LYS A 191 22.57 -7.69 -24.94
C LYS A 191 22.73 -6.88 -23.66
N ALA A 192 22.90 -7.54 -22.52
CA ALA A 192 23.20 -6.91 -21.23
C ALA A 192 24.50 -6.09 -21.30
N LYS A 193 25.53 -6.57 -22.02
CA LYS A 193 26.80 -5.85 -22.25
C LYS A 193 26.65 -4.50 -22.96
N ARG A 194 25.54 -4.28 -23.68
CA ARG A 194 25.28 -3.00 -24.38
C ARG A 194 24.80 -1.89 -23.45
N TYR A 195 24.37 -2.23 -22.23
CA TYR A 195 23.92 -1.23 -21.26
C TYR A 195 25.10 -0.57 -20.56
N LYS A 196 25.04 0.76 -20.42
CA LYS A 196 26.01 1.54 -19.64
C LYS A 196 25.67 1.44 -18.14
N ILE A 197 26.11 0.37 -17.51
CA ILE A 197 25.93 0.12 -16.06
C ILE A 197 27.12 0.64 -15.24
N PRO A 198 26.98 0.80 -13.90
CA PRO A 198 28.11 1.11 -13.04
C PRO A 198 29.22 0.04 -13.17
N LYS A 199 30.48 0.47 -13.03
CA LYS A 199 31.66 -0.41 -13.20
C LYS A 199 31.61 -1.56 -12.19
N LEU A 200 31.52 -2.79 -12.71
CA LEU A 200 31.53 -4.00 -11.90
C LEU A 200 32.96 -4.35 -11.44
N PRO A 201 33.13 -4.77 -10.18
CA PRO A 201 34.39 -5.36 -9.70
C PRO A 201 34.71 -6.68 -10.40
N GLU A 202 35.95 -7.14 -10.24
CA GLU A 202 36.40 -8.41 -10.80
C GLU A 202 35.57 -9.59 -10.26
N GLY A 203 35.22 -10.50 -11.16
CA GLY A 203 34.38 -11.66 -10.83
C GLY A 203 32.91 -11.33 -10.57
N VAL A 204 32.42 -10.14 -10.95
CA VAL A 204 31.02 -9.75 -10.79
C VAL A 204 30.35 -9.53 -12.15
N GLU A 205 29.21 -10.20 -12.36
CA GLU A 205 28.38 -10.09 -13.56
C GLU A 205 26.99 -9.54 -13.20
N ALA A 206 26.44 -8.64 -14.04
CA ALA A 206 25.10 -8.09 -13.84
C ALA A 206 24.06 -8.81 -14.71
N ASN A 207 22.96 -9.20 -14.10
CA ASN A 207 21.76 -9.66 -14.79
C ASN A 207 20.79 -8.49 -14.95
N ILE A 208 20.54 -8.05 -16.19
CA ILE A 208 19.66 -6.92 -16.49
C ILE A 208 18.29 -7.43 -16.91
N CYS A 209 17.23 -6.91 -16.30
CA CYS A 209 15.86 -7.29 -16.64
C CYS A 209 14.98 -6.09 -16.96
N LEU A 210 13.95 -6.34 -17.77
CA LEU A 210 13.05 -5.36 -18.32
C LEU A 210 11.76 -5.28 -17.51
N PHE A 211 11.26 -4.07 -17.29
CA PHE A 211 10.01 -3.83 -16.58
C PHE A 211 9.07 -2.96 -17.41
N PRO A 212 7.75 -3.16 -17.32
CA PRO A 212 6.80 -2.45 -18.15
C PRO A 212 6.70 -0.98 -17.71
N ARG A 213 6.61 -0.07 -18.68
CA ARG A 213 6.35 1.34 -18.45
C ARG A 213 5.13 1.74 -19.29
N PRO A 214 4.01 2.18 -18.68
CA PRO A 214 2.80 2.52 -19.42
C PRO A 214 3.09 3.52 -20.56
N GLY A 215 2.64 3.20 -21.77
CA GLY A 215 2.76 4.09 -22.93
C GLY A 215 4.19 4.30 -23.47
N THR A 216 5.20 3.59 -22.96
CA THR A 216 6.59 3.74 -23.40
C THR A 216 7.28 2.39 -23.58
N ILE A 217 8.48 2.41 -24.16
CA ILE A 217 9.33 1.22 -24.21
C ILE A 217 9.74 0.80 -22.80
N HIS A 218 9.93 -0.50 -22.57
CA HIS A 218 10.27 -1.06 -21.26
C HIS A 218 11.48 -0.34 -20.65
N GLY A 219 11.47 -0.19 -19.33
CA GLY A 219 12.67 0.19 -18.60
C GLY A 219 13.56 -1.03 -18.38
N ALA A 220 14.80 -0.81 -18.00
CA ALA A 220 15.76 -1.85 -17.64
C ALA A 220 16.35 -1.56 -16.25
N LYS A 221 16.54 -2.59 -15.42
CA LYS A 221 17.30 -2.51 -14.15
C LYS A 221 18.22 -3.70 -13.99
N ILE A 222 19.22 -3.55 -13.13
CA ILE A 222 20.03 -4.67 -12.65
C ILE A 222 19.19 -5.45 -11.64
N GLN A 223 18.71 -6.63 -12.03
CA GLN A 223 17.86 -7.44 -11.16
C GLN A 223 18.69 -8.22 -10.13
N SER A 224 19.84 -8.75 -10.55
CA SER A 224 20.76 -9.45 -9.67
C SER A 224 22.21 -9.28 -10.09
N LEU A 225 23.12 -9.40 -9.14
CA LEU A 225 24.57 -9.50 -9.37
C LEU A 225 25.04 -10.92 -9.05
N LYS A 226 25.85 -11.50 -9.94
CA LYS A 226 26.47 -12.82 -9.77
C LYS A 226 27.95 -12.63 -9.45
N PHE A 227 28.39 -13.19 -8.34
CA PHE A 227 29.74 -13.09 -7.80
C PHE A 227 30.45 -14.45 -7.89
N ASP A 228 31.66 -14.48 -8.45
CA ASP A 228 32.51 -15.68 -8.46
C ASP A 228 32.95 -16.04 -7.04
N LYS A 229 32.64 -17.27 -6.60
CA LYS A 229 32.99 -17.77 -5.26
C LYS A 229 34.49 -17.93 -5.03
N LYS A 230 35.31 -17.95 -6.08
CA LYS A 230 36.77 -17.93 -5.96
C LYS A 230 37.29 -16.59 -5.42
N LEU A 231 36.55 -15.51 -5.64
CA LEU A 231 36.96 -14.14 -5.31
C LEU A 231 36.11 -13.51 -4.19
N TRP A 232 34.89 -14.01 -3.99
CA TRP A 232 33.89 -13.43 -3.09
C TRP A 232 33.24 -14.47 -2.17
N SER A 233 33.10 -14.12 -0.88
CA SER A 233 32.25 -14.82 0.09
C SER A 233 31.05 -13.96 0.46
N ILE A 234 30.01 -14.53 1.06
CA ILE A 234 28.81 -13.77 1.48
C ILE A 234 29.18 -12.68 2.49
N GLU A 235 30.06 -12.97 3.44
CA GLU A 235 30.54 -12.03 4.46
C GLU A 235 31.32 -10.88 3.82
N LYS A 236 32.21 -11.20 2.88
CA LYS A 236 32.97 -10.20 2.12
C LYS A 236 32.05 -9.28 1.34
N ILE A 237 31.05 -9.83 0.65
CA ILE A 237 30.05 -9.06 -0.10
C ILE A 237 29.30 -8.11 0.84
N LYS A 238 28.80 -8.60 1.98
CA LYS A 238 28.04 -7.78 2.94
C LYS A 238 28.86 -6.64 3.55
N ARG A 239 30.18 -6.85 3.73
CA ARG A 239 31.07 -5.86 4.35
C ARG A 239 31.60 -4.81 3.36
N GLU A 240 31.94 -5.23 2.15
CA GLU A 240 32.75 -4.42 1.23
C GLU A 240 31.97 -3.92 0.01
N PHE A 241 30.83 -4.53 -0.33
CA PHE A 241 30.12 -4.20 -1.56
C PHE A 241 28.98 -3.19 -1.32
N ASN A 242 29.10 -2.01 -1.94
CA ASN A 242 28.03 -1.01 -1.91
C ASN A 242 27.05 -1.23 -3.07
N PHE A 243 25.84 -1.70 -2.74
CA PHE A 243 24.80 -1.99 -3.73
C PHE A 243 24.05 -0.76 -4.24
N LYS A 244 24.20 0.41 -3.59
CA LYS A 244 23.36 1.59 -3.84
C LYS A 244 23.31 2.00 -5.32
N SER A 245 24.47 2.15 -5.96
CA SER A 245 24.57 2.57 -7.36
C SER A 245 23.96 1.57 -8.34
N TYR A 246 23.92 0.27 -7.99
CA TYR A 246 23.33 -0.77 -8.83
C TYR A 246 21.82 -0.90 -8.65
N ILE A 247 21.33 -0.68 -7.43
CA ILE A 247 19.90 -0.64 -7.09
C ILE A 247 19.22 0.58 -7.73
N GLU A 248 19.91 1.71 -7.76
CA GLU A 248 19.38 2.99 -8.29
C GLU A 248 19.54 3.11 -9.81
N TRP A 249 20.35 2.24 -10.43
CA TRP A 249 20.56 2.31 -11.88
C TRP A 249 19.29 1.95 -12.64
N GLU A 250 18.94 2.80 -13.59
CA GLU A 250 17.86 2.60 -14.54
C GLU A 250 18.35 2.81 -15.98
N GLY A 251 17.98 1.89 -16.84
CA GLY A 251 18.16 1.97 -18.27
C GLY A 251 16.84 1.94 -19.02
N VAL A 252 16.93 2.03 -20.33
CA VAL A 252 15.81 1.88 -21.25
C VAL A 252 16.08 0.69 -22.15
N GLN A 253 15.06 -0.12 -22.44
CA GLN A 253 15.18 -1.29 -23.30
C GLN A 253 15.89 -0.95 -24.61
N ILE A 254 16.98 -1.65 -24.90
CA ILE A 254 17.66 -1.56 -26.19
C ILE A 254 16.89 -2.44 -27.19
N ARG A 255 16.39 -1.85 -28.28
CA ARG A 255 15.78 -2.60 -29.39
C ARG A 255 16.87 -2.99 -30.39
N GLY A 256 16.86 -4.22 -30.86
CA GLY A 256 17.93 -4.82 -31.66
C GLY A 256 18.35 -6.18 -31.16
#